data_AF-A0A2G2XFE5-F1
#
_entry.id   AF-A0A2G2XFE5-F1
#
_cell.length_a   1.000
_cell.length_b   1.000
_cell.length_c   1.000
_cell.angle_alpha   90.00
_cell.angle_beta   90.00
_cell.angle_gamma   90.00
#
_symmetry.space_group_name_H-M   'P 1'
#
loop_
_entity.id
_entity.type
_entity.pdbx_description
1 polymer ?
#
loop_
_entity_poly.entity_id
_entity_poly.type
_entity_poly.pdbx_seq_one_letter_code
_entity_poly.pdbx_strand_id
1 'polypeptide(L)'
;MMSIYREIAEIVLRYLEHRDRLVRLSITSLLPRIAHFLRDQFVTNSLTICMNHILEVLKIHVERASGFIALGEIAGALDGELTNHLPTITSHLRDAIAPHKGRPSFKALACVGNIAKAMGPTMEPHVCGLLDSMFSSGLSLNLVEALEQITESNPPLLPTIQNRLHKCISTILSRSHHSMPRQSAASVSRGHITTVTPQVPELSGSALVQLVLRTLARFNFKGHNLLVFARESVVGYLEDEDGAIRKDVALCCCKLVANSFSVISSTQFSLIRINCASGKRCHQLVEEV
;
A
#
# COMPACT_ATOMS: atom_id res chain seq x y z
N MET A 1 -25.68 -5.68 -28.67
CA MET A 1 -24.75 -5.98 -27.56
C MET A 1 -24.77 -4.88 -26.49
N MET A 2 -24.61 -3.60 -26.85
CA MET A 2 -24.66 -2.49 -25.88
C MET A 2 -26.03 -2.24 -25.19
N SER A 3 -27.16 -2.62 -25.80
CA SER A 3 -28.49 -2.44 -25.18
C SER A 3 -28.69 -3.31 -23.92
N ILE A 4 -28.19 -4.55 -23.95
CA ILE A 4 -28.32 -5.50 -22.83
C ILE A 4 -27.54 -5.00 -21.61
N TYR A 5 -26.32 -4.49 -21.83
CA TYR A 5 -25.51 -3.94 -20.74
C TYR A 5 -26.13 -2.67 -20.14
N ARG A 6 -26.75 -1.82 -20.96
CA ARG A 6 -27.50 -0.66 -20.48
C ARG A 6 -28.71 -1.07 -19.63
N GLU A 7 -29.50 -2.04 -20.08
CA GLU A 7 -30.63 -2.57 -19.31
C GLU A 7 -30.17 -3.18 -17.98
N ILE A 8 -29.07 -3.94 -17.98
CA ILE A 8 -28.49 -4.50 -16.76
C ILE A 8 -28.05 -3.38 -15.82
N ALA A 9 -27.39 -2.33 -16.32
CA ALA A 9 -27.00 -1.19 -15.50
C ALA A 9 -28.22 -0.49 -14.89
N GLU A 10 -29.27 -0.22 -15.68
CA GLU A 10 -30.51 0.38 -15.18
C GLU A 10 -31.18 -0.47 -14.10
N ILE A 11 -31.24 -1.79 -14.27
CA ILE A 11 -31.78 -2.72 -13.26
C ILE A 11 -30.92 -2.65 -11.99
N VAL A 12 -29.60 -2.76 -12.11
CA VAL A 12 -28.70 -2.74 -10.95
C VAL A 12 -28.81 -1.43 -10.17
N LEU A 13 -28.92 -0.30 -10.88
CA LEU A 13 -29.09 1.01 -10.26
C LEU A 13 -30.42 1.14 -9.49
N ARG A 14 -31.51 0.48 -9.94
CA ARG A 14 -32.80 0.47 -9.21
C ARG A 14 -32.72 -0.24 -7.86
N TYR A 15 -31.82 -1.21 -7.71
CA TYR A 15 -31.73 -2.01 -6.49
C TYR A 15 -30.64 -1.54 -5.53
N LEU A 16 -29.96 -0.41 -5.79
CA LEU A 16 -28.90 0.13 -4.92
C LEU A 16 -29.36 0.27 -3.46
N GLU A 17 -30.58 0.78 -3.26
CA GLU A 17 -31.16 1.04 -1.94
C GLU A 17 -32.09 -0.08 -1.46
N HIS A 18 -31.90 -1.31 -1.96
CA HIS A 18 -32.75 -2.42 -1.56
C HIS A 18 -32.69 -2.68 -0.04
N ARG A 19 -33.84 -3.05 0.55
CA ARG A 19 -33.96 -3.31 2.01
C ARG A 19 -33.12 -4.49 2.47
N ASP A 20 -33.00 -5.50 1.60
CA ASP A 20 -32.18 -6.68 1.87
C ASP A 20 -30.69 -6.36 1.72
N ARG A 21 -29.94 -6.55 2.81
CA ARG A 21 -28.49 -6.36 2.87
C ARG A 21 -27.72 -7.23 1.88
N LEU A 22 -28.09 -8.50 1.69
CA LEU A 22 -27.37 -9.38 0.76
C LEU A 22 -27.52 -8.90 -0.68
N VAL A 23 -28.71 -8.41 -1.04
CA VAL A 23 -28.96 -7.79 -2.34
C VAL A 23 -28.08 -6.55 -2.51
N ARG A 24 -28.06 -5.67 -1.50
CA ARG A 24 -27.24 -4.45 -1.53
C ARG A 24 -25.74 -4.75 -1.64
N LEU A 25 -25.23 -5.73 -0.89
CA LEU A 25 -23.83 -6.18 -0.96
C LEU A 25 -23.48 -6.73 -2.35
N SER A 26 -24.39 -7.54 -2.93
CA SER A 26 -24.20 -8.11 -4.26
C SER A 26 -24.11 -7.00 -5.31
N ILE A 27 -24.99 -6.00 -5.23
CA ILE A 27 -25.00 -4.85 -6.14
C ILE A 27 -23.73 -4.00 -5.98
N THR A 28 -23.31 -3.70 -4.76
CA THR A 28 -22.06 -2.99 -4.49
C THR A 28 -20.86 -3.71 -5.13
N SER A 29 -20.84 -5.04 -5.15
CA SER A 29 -19.78 -5.82 -5.81
C SER A 29 -19.88 -5.87 -7.34
N LEU A 30 -21.04 -5.55 -7.91
CA LEU A 30 -21.26 -5.52 -9.37
C LEU A 30 -20.94 -4.17 -9.99
N LEU A 31 -21.10 -3.07 -9.24
CA LEU A 31 -20.85 -1.71 -9.72
C LEU A 31 -19.47 -1.51 -10.39
N PRO A 32 -18.35 -2.00 -9.84
CA PRO A 32 -17.05 -1.82 -10.47
C PRO A 32 -16.95 -2.51 -11.83
N ARG A 33 -17.63 -3.65 -12.01
CA ARG A 33 -17.68 -4.39 -13.28
C ARG A 33 -18.46 -3.59 -14.32
N ILE A 34 -19.57 -2.98 -13.92
CA ILE A 34 -20.36 -2.11 -14.81
C ILE A 34 -19.53 -0.87 -15.20
N ALA A 35 -18.86 -0.25 -14.24
CA ALA A 35 -17.98 0.89 -14.48
C ALA A 35 -16.85 0.56 -15.48
N HIS A 36 -16.27 -0.64 -15.38
CA HIS A 36 -15.24 -1.10 -16.30
C HIS A 36 -15.77 -1.35 -17.73
N PHE A 37 -16.94 -1.99 -17.88
CA PHE A 37 -17.49 -2.30 -19.21
C PHE A 37 -18.17 -1.12 -19.91
N LEU A 38 -18.73 -0.17 -19.16
CA LEU A 38 -19.51 0.97 -19.68
C LEU A 38 -18.95 2.33 -19.23
N ARG A 39 -17.63 2.49 -19.23
CA ARG A 39 -16.95 3.67 -18.66
C ARG A 39 -17.61 5.01 -19.04
N ASP A 40 -17.70 5.34 -20.34
CA ASP A 40 -18.15 6.67 -20.78
C ASP A 40 -19.60 6.98 -20.38
N GLN A 41 -20.49 5.98 -20.51
CA GLN A 41 -21.89 6.12 -20.11
C GLN A 41 -22.05 6.18 -18.60
N PHE A 42 -21.20 5.43 -17.88
CA PHE A 42 -21.20 5.39 -16.44
C PHE A 42 -20.77 6.74 -15.86
N VAL A 43 -19.69 7.32 -16.38
CA VAL A 43 -19.17 8.63 -15.95
C VAL A 43 -20.22 9.73 -16.13
N THR A 44 -20.90 9.73 -17.28
CA THR A 44 -21.87 10.78 -17.62
C THR A 44 -23.20 10.67 -16.87
N ASN A 45 -23.74 9.45 -16.71
CA ASN A 45 -25.12 9.28 -16.26
C ASN A 45 -25.28 8.62 -14.89
N SER A 46 -24.27 7.90 -14.42
CA SER A 46 -24.41 7.00 -13.26
C SER A 46 -23.38 7.21 -12.16
N LEU A 47 -22.30 7.94 -12.43
CA LEU A 47 -21.20 8.13 -11.49
C LEU A 47 -21.67 8.79 -10.19
N THR A 48 -22.42 9.88 -10.28
CA THR A 48 -22.96 10.58 -9.10
C THR A 48 -23.84 9.66 -8.25
N ILE A 49 -24.72 8.87 -8.89
CA ILE A 49 -25.62 7.94 -8.20
C ILE A 49 -24.82 6.82 -7.52
N CYS A 50 -23.86 6.23 -8.24
CA CYS A 50 -22.97 5.22 -7.71
C CYS A 50 -22.14 5.74 -6.54
N MET A 51 -21.55 6.93 -6.67
CA MET A 51 -20.73 7.52 -5.62
C MET A 51 -21.54 7.83 -4.38
N ASN A 52 -22.76 8.37 -4.52
CA ASN A 52 -23.66 8.58 -3.37
C ASN A 52 -23.96 7.25 -2.66
N HIS A 53 -24.30 6.20 -3.40
CA HIS A 53 -24.51 4.87 -2.84
C HIS A 53 -23.27 4.34 -2.11
N ILE A 54 -22.09 4.41 -2.73
CA ILE A 54 -20.85 3.95 -2.12
C ILE A 54 -20.56 4.72 -0.83
N LEU A 55 -20.72 6.06 -0.83
CA LEU A 55 -20.51 6.88 0.36
C LEU A 55 -21.48 6.53 1.49
N GLU A 56 -22.74 6.19 1.20
CA GLU A 56 -23.68 5.68 2.20
C GLU A 56 -23.26 4.30 2.73
N VAL A 57 -22.84 3.39 1.85
CA VAL A 57 -22.31 2.07 2.24
C VAL A 57 -21.07 2.22 3.15
N LEU A 58 -20.20 3.21 2.91
CA LEU A 58 -19.05 3.48 3.77
C LEU A 58 -19.45 3.93 5.18
N LYS A 59 -20.62 4.55 5.38
CA LYS A 59 -21.11 4.91 6.72
C LYS A 59 -21.54 3.68 7.50
N ILE A 60 -22.10 2.66 6.84
CA ILE A 60 -22.61 1.43 7.46
C ILE A 60 -21.45 0.51 7.87
N HIS A 61 -21.15 0.42 9.17
CA HIS A 61 -19.99 -0.34 9.69
C HIS A 61 -19.87 -1.79 9.17
N VAL A 62 -21.01 -2.49 9.04
CA VAL A 62 -21.04 -3.90 8.61
C VAL A 62 -20.83 -4.09 7.09
N GLU A 63 -21.01 -3.04 6.30
CA GLU A 63 -20.87 -3.05 4.83
C GLU A 63 -19.70 -2.20 4.33
N ARG A 64 -19.09 -1.41 5.23
CA ARG A 64 -17.98 -0.52 4.96
C ARG A 64 -16.80 -1.21 4.27
N ALA A 65 -16.49 -2.45 4.67
CA ALA A 65 -15.41 -3.23 4.06
C ALA A 65 -15.66 -3.51 2.57
N SER A 66 -16.88 -3.92 2.20
CA SER A 66 -17.29 -4.10 0.80
C SER A 66 -17.33 -2.77 0.04
N GLY A 67 -17.75 -1.69 0.70
CA GLY A 67 -17.74 -0.34 0.11
C GLY A 67 -16.33 0.10 -0.31
N PHE A 68 -15.31 -0.10 0.54
CA PHE A 68 -13.93 0.24 0.21
C PHE A 68 -13.35 -0.61 -0.92
N ILE A 69 -13.70 -1.90 -0.99
CA ILE A 69 -13.28 -2.77 -2.09
C ILE A 69 -13.86 -2.24 -3.40
N ALA A 70 -15.18 -2.05 -3.45
CA ALA A 70 -15.86 -1.55 -4.63
C ALA A 70 -15.35 -0.16 -5.05
N LEU A 71 -15.12 0.74 -4.09
CA LEU A 71 -14.57 2.07 -4.37
C LEU A 71 -13.19 2.01 -5.01
N GLY A 72 -12.30 1.15 -4.50
CA GLY A 72 -10.96 0.97 -5.07
C GLY A 72 -11.01 0.40 -6.49
N GLU A 73 -11.91 -0.56 -6.75
CA GLU A 73 -12.09 -1.13 -8.09
C GLU A 73 -12.73 -0.12 -9.06
N ILE A 74 -13.70 0.68 -8.60
CA ILE A 74 -14.29 1.78 -9.40
C ILE A 74 -13.22 2.80 -9.76
N ALA A 75 -12.36 3.19 -8.81
CA ALA A 75 -11.27 4.11 -9.09
C ALA A 75 -10.38 3.61 -10.24
N GLY A 76 -9.98 2.33 -10.19
CA GLY A 76 -9.20 1.70 -11.25
C GLY A 76 -9.94 1.52 -12.58
N ALA A 77 -11.27 1.48 -12.58
CA ALA A 77 -12.07 1.38 -13.80
C ALA A 77 -12.28 2.73 -14.51
N LEU A 78 -12.18 3.84 -13.77
CA LEU A 78 -12.53 5.17 -14.26
C LEU A 78 -11.34 6.09 -14.54
N ASP A 79 -10.10 5.67 -14.25
CA ASP A 79 -8.83 6.39 -14.49
C ASP A 79 -8.89 7.91 -14.21
N GLY A 80 -9.30 8.33 -13.00
CA GLY A 80 -9.19 9.74 -12.57
C GLY A 80 -10.49 10.56 -12.53
N GLU A 81 -11.62 10.01 -12.98
CA GLU A 81 -12.93 10.69 -12.94
C GLU A 81 -13.49 10.92 -11.51
N LEU A 82 -12.80 10.41 -10.48
CA LEU A 82 -13.17 10.57 -9.07
C LEU A 82 -12.65 11.84 -8.40
N THR A 83 -11.99 12.73 -9.15
CA THR A 83 -11.30 13.93 -8.59
C THR A 83 -12.20 14.80 -7.73
N ASN A 84 -13.45 15.03 -8.14
CA ASN A 84 -14.40 15.86 -7.40
C ASN A 84 -14.88 15.21 -6.09
N HIS A 85 -14.76 13.89 -5.95
CA HIS A 85 -15.18 13.15 -4.75
C HIS A 85 -14.03 12.89 -3.77
N LEU A 86 -12.77 13.16 -4.19
CA LEU A 86 -11.58 12.86 -3.39
C LEU A 86 -11.59 13.46 -1.97
N PRO A 87 -12.00 14.71 -1.74
CA PRO A 87 -12.04 15.26 -0.38
C PRO A 87 -12.92 14.43 0.57
N THR A 88 -14.12 14.07 0.10
CA THR A 88 -15.10 13.28 0.87
C THR A 88 -14.60 11.85 1.08
N ILE A 89 -14.08 11.22 0.02
CA ILE A 89 -13.48 9.87 0.08
C ILE A 89 -12.34 9.83 1.09
N THR A 90 -11.44 10.82 1.03
CA THR A 90 -10.26 10.93 1.92
C THR A 90 -10.68 11.05 3.39
N SER A 91 -11.77 11.78 3.67
CA SER A 91 -12.33 11.85 5.03
C SER A 91 -12.76 10.47 5.53
N HIS A 92 -13.54 9.73 4.72
CA HIS A 92 -13.97 8.37 5.08
C HIS A 92 -12.80 7.39 5.22
N LEU A 93 -11.77 7.52 4.38
CA LEU A 93 -10.55 6.70 4.47
C LEU A 93 -9.81 6.97 5.77
N ARG A 94 -9.63 8.25 6.15
CA ARG A 94 -8.99 8.63 7.41
C ARG A 94 -9.71 8.01 8.62
N ASP A 95 -11.03 8.17 8.67
CA ASP A 95 -11.86 7.64 9.76
C ASP A 95 -11.83 6.11 9.85
N ALA A 96 -11.66 5.42 8.72
CA ALA A 96 -11.59 3.97 8.67
C ALA A 96 -10.19 3.41 8.94
N ILE A 97 -9.14 4.15 8.59
CA ILE A 97 -7.74 3.76 8.83
C ILE A 97 -7.37 4.02 10.29
N ALA A 98 -7.72 5.18 10.83
CA ALA A 98 -7.42 5.55 12.21
C ALA A 98 -8.70 5.90 12.99
N PRO A 99 -9.59 4.91 13.22
CA PRO A 99 -10.83 5.17 13.93
C PRO A 99 -10.57 5.57 15.38
N HIS A 100 -11.35 6.52 15.91
CA HIS A 100 -11.30 6.89 17.33
C HIS A 100 -11.71 5.73 18.26
N LYS A 101 -12.57 4.83 17.77
CA LYS A 101 -13.03 3.63 18.48
C LYS A 101 -13.11 2.47 17.49
N GLY A 102 -12.54 1.33 17.86
CA GLY A 102 -12.54 0.12 17.04
C GLY A 102 -11.19 -0.15 16.38
N ARG A 103 -11.17 -1.11 15.44
CA ARG A 103 -9.95 -1.54 14.76
C ARG A 103 -9.80 -0.85 13.39
N PRO A 104 -8.58 -0.51 12.97
CA PRO A 104 -8.27 -0.08 11.62
C PRO A 104 -8.82 -1.01 10.54
N SER A 105 -9.33 -0.43 9.45
CA SER A 105 -9.81 -1.18 8.29
C SER A 105 -8.68 -1.40 7.27
N PHE A 106 -8.21 -2.65 7.17
CA PHE A 106 -7.22 -3.02 6.14
C PHE A 106 -7.76 -2.88 4.70
N LYS A 107 -9.08 -2.92 4.52
CA LYS A 107 -9.72 -2.65 3.22
C LYS A 107 -9.65 -1.18 2.84
N ALA A 108 -9.68 -0.27 3.82
CA ALA A 108 -9.46 1.15 3.57
C ALA A 108 -8.01 1.42 3.11
N LEU A 109 -7.02 0.79 3.74
CA LEU A 109 -5.61 0.90 3.29
C LEU A 109 -5.43 0.44 1.83
N ALA A 110 -5.97 -0.73 1.47
CA ALA A 110 -5.91 -1.23 0.10
C ALA A 110 -6.64 -0.27 -0.89
N CYS A 111 -7.74 0.34 -0.45
CA CYS A 111 -8.47 1.32 -1.24
C CYS A 111 -7.62 2.58 -1.51
N VAL A 112 -6.85 3.07 -0.53
CA VAL A 112 -5.90 4.20 -0.76
C VAL A 112 -4.92 3.87 -1.87
N GLY A 113 -4.31 2.68 -1.84
CA GLY A 113 -3.36 2.24 -2.86
C GLY A 113 -4.00 2.19 -4.26
N ASN A 114 -5.19 1.58 -4.37
CA ASN A 114 -5.90 1.47 -5.64
C ASN A 114 -6.30 2.85 -6.20
N ILE A 115 -6.74 3.78 -5.34
CA ILE A 115 -7.05 5.15 -5.75
C ILE A 115 -5.79 5.89 -6.19
N ALA A 116 -4.69 5.79 -5.43
CA ALA A 116 -3.42 6.39 -5.80
C ALA A 116 -2.91 5.85 -7.14
N LYS A 117 -3.08 4.54 -7.38
CA LYS A 117 -2.75 3.89 -8.65
C LYS A 117 -3.54 4.46 -9.83
N ALA A 118 -4.84 4.66 -9.64
CA ALA A 118 -5.74 5.14 -10.69
C ALA A 118 -5.61 6.64 -10.96
N MET A 119 -5.32 7.44 -9.93
CA MET A 119 -5.38 8.90 -10.00
C MET A 119 -4.00 9.57 -10.05
N GLY A 120 -2.93 8.83 -9.75
CA GLY A 120 -1.56 9.31 -9.87
C GLY A 120 -1.28 10.59 -9.07
N PRO A 121 -0.66 11.61 -9.67
CA PRO A 121 -0.29 12.87 -8.99
C PRO A 121 -1.47 13.62 -8.37
N THR A 122 -2.69 13.48 -8.89
CA THR A 122 -3.89 14.13 -8.33
C THR A 122 -4.16 13.71 -6.89
N MET A 123 -3.73 12.49 -6.51
CA MET A 123 -3.92 11.95 -5.18
C MET A 123 -2.85 12.44 -4.17
N GLU A 124 -1.79 13.14 -4.62
CA GLU A 124 -0.68 13.58 -3.76
C GLU A 124 -1.09 14.32 -2.48
N PRO A 125 -1.84 15.44 -2.54
CA PRO A 125 -2.16 16.22 -1.34
C PRO A 125 -2.99 15.41 -0.35
N HIS A 126 -3.85 14.51 -0.86
CA HIS A 126 -4.69 13.65 -0.06
C HIS A 126 -3.89 12.53 0.62
N VAL A 127 -2.95 11.90 -0.10
CA VAL A 127 -2.04 10.88 0.46
C VAL A 127 -1.18 11.46 1.57
N CYS A 128 -0.59 12.64 1.36
CA CYS A 128 0.22 13.31 2.38
C CYS A 128 -0.54 13.45 3.71
N GLY A 129 -1.82 13.85 3.65
CA GLY A 129 -2.70 13.96 4.81
C GLY A 129 -3.23 12.64 5.38
N LEU A 130 -2.93 11.50 4.75
CA LEU A 130 -3.29 10.16 5.21
C LEU A 130 -2.10 9.38 5.78
N LEU A 131 -0.86 9.70 5.37
CA LEU A 131 0.33 8.94 5.77
C LEU A 131 0.45 8.76 7.29
N ASP A 132 0.22 9.81 8.09
CA ASP A 132 0.29 9.70 9.56
C ASP A 132 -0.74 8.71 10.11
N SER A 133 -1.96 8.70 9.55
CA SER A 133 -3.01 7.74 9.92
C SER A 133 -2.69 6.33 9.46
N MET A 134 -2.09 6.19 8.28
CA MET A 134 -1.68 4.88 7.74
C MET A 134 -0.59 4.22 8.59
N PHE A 135 0.39 5.00 9.05
CA PHE A 135 1.47 4.50 9.90
C PHE A 135 1.08 4.32 11.38
N SER A 136 0.03 5.00 11.87
CA SER A 136 -0.39 4.88 13.28
C SER A 136 -0.93 3.50 13.65
N SER A 137 -1.46 2.77 12.66
CA SER A 137 -1.96 1.39 12.81
C SER A 137 -0.85 0.33 12.89
N GLY A 138 0.41 0.73 12.72
CA GLY A 138 1.55 -0.18 12.64
C GLY A 138 1.74 -0.83 11.26
N LEU A 139 2.84 -1.57 11.12
CA LEU A 139 3.19 -2.22 9.86
C LEU A 139 2.27 -3.43 9.59
N SER A 140 1.69 -3.47 8.39
CA SER A 140 0.86 -4.57 7.90
C SER A 140 1.12 -4.81 6.41
N LEU A 141 0.78 -6.00 5.90
CA LEU A 141 0.94 -6.31 4.48
C LEU A 141 0.18 -5.30 3.59
N ASN A 142 -1.07 -5.01 3.93
CA ASN A 142 -1.90 -4.04 3.21
C ASN A 142 -1.31 -2.63 3.20
N LEU A 143 -0.65 -2.22 4.30
CA LEU A 143 0.04 -0.93 4.34
C LEU A 143 1.22 -0.93 3.34
N VAL A 144 2.04 -1.98 3.35
CA VAL A 144 3.20 -2.08 2.45
C VAL A 144 2.76 -2.09 0.99
N GLU A 145 1.77 -2.90 0.64
CA GLU A 145 1.20 -2.96 -0.73
C GLU A 145 0.63 -1.60 -1.17
N ALA A 146 -0.09 -0.91 -0.28
CA ALA A 146 -0.61 0.42 -0.59
C ALA A 146 0.51 1.44 -0.79
N LEU A 147 1.56 1.41 0.05
CA LEU A 147 2.73 2.29 -0.10
C LEU A 147 3.48 2.02 -1.40
N GLU A 148 3.65 0.76 -1.80
CA GLU A 148 4.25 0.39 -3.10
C GLU A 148 3.47 1.06 -4.24
N GLN A 149 2.15 0.86 -4.31
CA GLN A 149 1.28 1.47 -5.32
C GLN A 149 1.35 3.01 -5.32
N ILE A 150 1.36 3.63 -4.14
CA ILE A 150 1.50 5.09 -4.00
C ILE A 150 2.83 5.56 -4.59
N THR A 151 3.94 4.90 -4.27
CA THR A 151 5.26 5.32 -4.75
C THR A 151 5.50 5.05 -6.23
N GLU A 152 4.86 4.02 -6.79
CA GLU A 152 4.88 3.77 -8.24
C GLU A 152 4.14 4.86 -9.01
N SER A 153 2.98 5.28 -8.52
CA SER A 153 2.13 6.27 -9.19
C SER A 153 2.47 7.72 -8.85
N ASN A 154 3.18 7.95 -7.74
CA ASN A 154 3.68 9.26 -7.34
C ASN A 154 5.12 9.18 -6.79
N PRO A 155 6.14 9.15 -7.68
CA PRO A 155 7.54 9.06 -7.30
C PRO A 155 8.06 10.17 -6.37
N PRO A 156 7.61 11.44 -6.46
CA PRO A 156 7.97 12.50 -5.49
C PRO A 156 7.73 12.15 -4.01
N LEU A 157 6.76 11.29 -3.70
CA LEU A 157 6.47 10.87 -2.32
C LEU A 157 7.43 9.80 -1.78
N LEU A 158 8.22 9.17 -2.66
CA LEU A 158 9.10 8.06 -2.32
C LEU A 158 10.05 8.39 -1.16
N PRO A 159 10.79 9.52 -1.13
CA PRO A 159 11.71 9.82 -0.03
C PRO A 159 11.00 9.96 1.32
N THR A 160 9.81 10.56 1.33
CA THR A 160 9.00 10.72 2.55
C THR A 160 8.52 9.38 3.08
N ILE A 161 8.04 8.50 2.18
CA ILE A 161 7.56 7.17 2.54
C ILE A 161 8.72 6.28 2.99
N GLN A 162 9.85 6.30 2.29
CA GLN A 162 11.06 5.54 2.66
C GLN A 162 11.53 5.89 4.07
N ASN A 163 11.63 7.20 4.41
CA ASN A 163 12.04 7.65 5.73
C ASN A 163 11.12 7.15 6.84
N ARG A 164 9.80 7.26 6.64
CA ARG A 164 8.79 6.81 7.62
C ARG A 164 8.79 5.29 7.78
N LEU A 165 8.84 4.56 6.67
CA LEU A 165 8.87 3.11 6.65
C LEU A 165 10.15 2.57 7.30
N HIS A 166 11.30 3.16 6.99
CA HIS A 166 12.57 2.81 7.62
C HIS A 166 12.50 3.02 9.14
N LYS A 167 12.01 4.17 9.61
CA LYS A 167 11.85 4.42 11.06
C LYS A 167 10.94 3.39 11.73
N CYS A 168 9.85 2.99 11.08
CA CYS A 168 8.94 1.95 11.57
C CYS A 168 9.66 0.59 11.68
N ILE A 169 10.38 0.20 10.62
CA ILE A 169 11.19 -1.02 10.56
C ILE A 169 12.25 -1.04 11.67
N SER A 170 13.04 0.03 11.82
CA SER A 170 14.06 0.11 12.87
C SER A 170 13.46 -0.05 14.27
N THR A 171 12.32 0.61 14.53
CA THR A 171 11.63 0.52 15.82
C THR A 171 11.17 -0.91 16.13
N ILE A 172 10.66 -1.63 15.11
CA ILE A 172 10.21 -3.01 15.29
C ILE A 172 11.39 -3.92 15.59
N LEU A 173 12.46 -3.87 14.78
CA LEU A 173 13.63 -4.74 14.96
C LEU A 173 14.32 -4.49 16.31
N SER A 174 14.53 -3.24 16.71
CA SER A 174 15.14 -2.91 18.02
C SER A 174 14.35 -3.46 19.21
N ARG A 175 13.01 -3.47 19.15
CA ARG A 175 12.19 -4.01 20.24
C ARG A 175 12.30 -5.53 20.36
N SER A 176 12.40 -6.23 19.23
CA SER A 176 12.56 -7.69 19.23
C SER A 176 13.95 -8.15 19.69
N HIS A 177 15.00 -7.36 19.44
CA HIS A 177 16.33 -7.63 20.01
C HIS A 177 16.33 -7.58 21.54
N HIS A 178 15.50 -6.72 22.15
CA HIS A 178 15.36 -6.63 23.61
C HIS A 178 14.40 -7.65 24.23
N SER A 179 13.53 -8.29 23.43
CA SER A 179 12.67 -9.40 23.88
C SER A 179 13.34 -10.77 23.80
N MET A 180 14.66 -10.81 23.58
CA MET A 180 15.51 -11.99 23.75
C MET A 180 16.24 -12.01 25.11
N PRO A 181 15.58 -11.92 26.29
CA PRO A 181 16.17 -12.51 27.48
C PRO A 181 15.93 -14.02 27.46
N ARG A 182 17.03 -14.77 27.52
CA ARG A 182 17.09 -16.16 28.00
C ARG A 182 16.26 -16.29 29.28
N GLN A 183 15.00 -16.69 29.20
CA GLN A 183 14.22 -17.10 30.36
C GLN A 183 13.40 -18.34 30.04
N SER A 184 14.05 -19.47 30.28
CA SER A 184 13.42 -20.69 30.72
C SER A 184 12.69 -20.41 32.04
N ALA A 185 11.37 -20.46 32.05
CA ALA A 185 10.58 -20.93 33.19
C ALA A 185 9.15 -21.21 32.74
N ALA A 186 8.74 -22.47 32.89
CA ALA A 186 7.39 -22.93 32.67
C ALA A 186 6.38 -22.16 33.53
N SER A 187 5.24 -21.81 32.96
CA SER A 187 4.01 -21.66 33.75
C SER A 187 2.84 -22.28 32.99
N VAL A 188 2.32 -23.35 33.57
CA VAL A 188 1.10 -24.03 33.18
C VAL A 188 -0.07 -23.17 33.66
N SER A 189 -1.01 -22.82 32.78
CA SER A 189 -2.36 -22.48 33.21
C SER A 189 -3.41 -22.88 32.18
N ARG A 190 -4.43 -23.59 32.68
CA ARG A 190 -5.55 -24.20 31.96
C ARG A 190 -6.61 -23.17 31.55
N GLY A 191 -7.05 -23.28 30.30
CA GLY A 191 -8.46 -23.37 29.88
C GLY A 191 -9.37 -22.14 29.99
N HIS A 192 -9.83 -21.64 28.84
CA HIS A 192 -11.24 -21.29 28.64
C HIS A 192 -11.58 -21.26 27.13
N ILE A 193 -12.63 -21.99 26.74
CA ILE A 193 -13.16 -22.04 25.36
C ILE A 193 -14.23 -20.96 25.24
N THR A 194 -14.00 -19.97 24.36
CA THR A 194 -15.08 -19.18 23.77
C THR A 194 -14.83 -19.06 22.27
N THR A 195 -15.85 -19.43 21.51
CA THR A 195 -15.96 -19.35 20.05
C THR A 195 -15.63 -17.97 19.51
N VAL A 196 -14.60 -17.89 18.66
CA VAL A 196 -14.11 -16.67 18.02
C VAL A 196 -14.37 -16.77 16.51
N THR A 197 -15.14 -15.80 15.99
CA THR A 197 -15.28 -15.46 14.57
C THR A 197 -13.91 -15.28 13.90
N PRO A 198 -13.75 -15.48 12.58
CA PRO A 198 -12.43 -15.52 11.95
C PRO A 198 -11.73 -14.16 12.07
N GLN A 199 -10.85 -14.06 13.06
CA GLN A 199 -10.02 -12.90 13.32
C GLN A 199 -8.86 -12.92 12.32
N VAL A 200 -8.68 -11.81 11.59
CA VAL A 200 -7.40 -11.55 10.92
C VAL A 200 -6.36 -11.38 12.05
N PRO A 201 -5.29 -12.18 12.10
CA PRO A 201 -4.36 -12.14 13.22
C PRO A 201 -3.63 -10.80 13.25
N GLU A 202 -3.61 -10.14 14.42
CA GLU A 202 -2.53 -9.20 14.74
C GLU A 202 -1.21 -9.99 14.58
N LEU A 203 -0.31 -9.52 13.73
CA LEU A 203 0.95 -10.19 13.46
C LEU A 203 1.74 -10.27 14.78
N SER A 204 1.82 -11.46 15.35
CA SER A 204 2.62 -11.75 16.55
C SER A 204 4.12 -11.67 16.22
N GLY A 205 4.96 -11.48 17.24
CA GLY A 205 6.40 -11.16 17.14
C GLY A 205 7.14 -11.71 15.92
N SER A 206 7.20 -13.04 15.74
CA SER A 206 7.89 -13.66 14.60
C SER A 206 7.29 -13.27 13.24
N ALA A 207 5.96 -13.29 13.11
CA ALA A 207 5.28 -12.94 11.86
C ALA A 207 5.48 -11.45 11.49
N LEU A 208 5.56 -10.57 12.48
CA LEU A 208 5.86 -9.15 12.27
C LEU A 208 7.32 -8.95 11.84
N VAL A 209 8.27 -9.67 12.45
CA VAL A 209 9.69 -9.66 12.04
C VAL A 209 9.84 -10.16 10.60
N GLN A 210 9.17 -11.26 10.23
CA GLN A 210 9.16 -11.74 8.84
C GLN A 210 8.61 -10.70 7.87
N LEU A 211 7.49 -10.03 8.22
CA LEU A 211 6.94 -8.95 7.40
C LEU A 211 7.95 -7.81 7.22
N VAL A 212 8.61 -7.37 8.30
CA VAL A 212 9.64 -6.33 8.24
C VAL A 212 10.78 -6.72 7.32
N LEU A 213 11.33 -7.93 7.47
CA LEU A 213 12.45 -8.41 6.66
C LEU A 213 12.09 -8.52 5.18
N ARG A 214 10.90 -9.05 4.86
CA ARG A 214 10.38 -9.11 3.50
C ARG A 214 10.14 -7.71 2.93
N THR A 215 9.65 -6.78 3.74
CA THR A 215 9.44 -5.39 3.33
C THR A 215 10.77 -4.72 3.01
N LEU A 216 11.79 -4.90 3.85
CA LEU A 216 13.13 -4.35 3.64
C LEU A 216 13.79 -4.91 2.37
N ALA A 217 13.50 -6.16 2.02
CA ALA A 217 13.99 -6.80 0.81
C ALA A 217 13.27 -6.34 -0.47
N ARG A 218 11.95 -6.13 -0.40
CA ARG A 218 11.10 -5.87 -1.57
C ARG A 218 10.91 -4.39 -1.88
N PHE A 219 10.72 -3.56 -0.86
CA PHE A 219 10.38 -2.16 -1.03
C PHE A 219 11.57 -1.37 -1.62
N ASN A 220 11.26 -0.38 -2.45
CA ASN A 220 12.30 0.42 -3.09
C ASN A 220 12.93 1.39 -2.08
N PHE A 221 14.11 1.05 -1.56
CA PHE A 221 14.93 1.91 -0.70
C PHE A 221 16.15 2.51 -1.44
N LYS A 222 16.12 2.62 -2.78
CA LYS A 222 17.22 3.28 -3.51
C LYS A 222 17.47 4.69 -2.96
N GLY A 223 18.73 5.03 -2.77
CA GLY A 223 19.17 6.28 -2.17
C GLY A 223 19.37 6.23 -0.64
N HIS A 224 18.90 5.18 0.04
CA HIS A 224 19.17 4.97 1.46
C HIS A 224 20.39 4.07 1.69
N ASN A 225 21.27 4.45 2.61
CA ASN A 225 22.37 3.60 3.05
C ASN A 225 21.88 2.57 4.07
N LEU A 226 21.39 1.43 3.56
CA LEU A 226 20.86 0.34 4.39
C LEU A 226 21.91 -0.71 4.78
N LEU A 227 23.15 -0.64 4.28
CA LEU A 227 24.17 -1.65 4.59
C LEU A 227 24.60 -1.61 6.06
N VAL A 228 24.83 -0.40 6.58
CA VAL A 228 25.16 -0.21 8.00
C VAL A 228 23.99 -0.67 8.87
N PHE A 229 22.77 -0.26 8.51
CA PHE A 229 21.55 -0.69 9.20
C PHE A 229 21.38 -2.21 9.21
N ALA A 230 21.60 -2.88 8.07
CA ALA A 230 21.50 -4.33 7.98
C ALA A 230 22.50 -5.03 8.91
N ARG A 231 23.75 -4.55 8.94
CA ARG A 231 24.78 -5.08 9.82
C ARG A 231 24.41 -4.96 11.30
N GLU A 232 23.83 -3.83 11.70
CA GLU A 232 23.54 -3.55 13.11
C GLU A 232 22.21 -4.14 13.58
N SER A 233 21.19 -4.16 12.72
CA SER A 233 19.80 -4.45 13.12
C SER A 233 19.23 -5.74 12.52
N VAL A 234 19.82 -6.28 11.45
CA VAL A 234 19.27 -7.43 10.71
C VAL A 234 20.12 -8.69 10.88
N VAL A 235 21.45 -8.58 10.90
CA VAL A 235 22.37 -9.73 10.96
C VAL A 235 22.14 -10.63 12.19
N GLY A 236 21.75 -10.07 13.34
CA GLY A 236 21.48 -10.85 14.54
C GLY A 236 20.36 -11.90 14.38
N TYR A 237 19.44 -11.71 13.43
CA TYR A 237 18.36 -12.67 13.16
C TYR A 237 18.80 -13.87 12.29
N LEU A 238 20.05 -13.91 11.82
CA LEU A 238 20.58 -15.11 11.16
C LEU A 238 20.67 -16.31 12.14
N GLU A 239 20.76 -16.02 13.44
CA GLU A 239 20.82 -17.00 14.51
C GLU A 239 19.46 -17.20 15.22
N ASP A 240 18.36 -16.67 14.66
CA ASP A 240 17.02 -16.84 15.21
C ASP A 240 16.62 -18.33 15.25
N GLU A 241 15.80 -18.76 16.22
CA GLU A 241 15.31 -20.14 16.35
C GLU A 241 14.38 -20.53 15.19
N ASP A 242 13.62 -19.57 14.65
CA ASP A 242 12.69 -19.78 13.55
C ASP A 242 13.42 -19.83 12.19
N GLY A 243 13.38 -20.98 11.53
CA GLY A 243 13.99 -21.18 10.22
C GLY A 243 13.41 -20.29 9.12
N ALA A 244 12.15 -19.86 9.23
CA ALA A 244 11.54 -18.94 8.29
C ALA A 244 12.11 -17.52 8.44
N ILE A 245 12.37 -17.06 9.66
CA ILE A 245 13.07 -15.79 9.91
C ILE A 245 14.48 -15.86 9.32
N ARG A 246 15.26 -16.92 9.64
CA ARG A 246 16.63 -17.07 9.09
C ARG A 246 16.67 -17.00 7.56
N LYS A 247 15.70 -17.65 6.89
CA LYS A 247 15.55 -17.58 5.43
C LYS A 247 15.26 -16.16 4.95
N ASP A 248 14.29 -15.48 5.56
CA ASP A 248 13.91 -14.11 5.16
C ASP A 248 15.04 -13.11 5.39
N VAL A 249 15.82 -13.26 6.47
CA VAL A 249 17.03 -12.46 6.76
C VAL A 249 18.08 -12.65 5.67
N ALA A 250 18.41 -13.90 5.35
CA ALA A 250 19.41 -14.20 4.32
C ALA A 250 19.04 -13.57 2.96
N LEU A 251 17.78 -13.72 2.55
CA LEU A 251 17.26 -13.09 1.33
C LEU A 251 17.31 -11.56 1.41
N CYS A 252 16.95 -10.98 2.55
CA CYS A 252 17.01 -9.54 2.79
C CYS A 252 18.43 -9.01 2.63
N CYS A 253 19.42 -9.61 3.32
CA CYS A 253 20.83 -9.23 3.23
C CYS A 253 21.35 -9.32 1.79
N CYS A 254 21.09 -10.42 1.07
CA CYS A 254 21.49 -10.55 -0.34
C CYS A 254 20.91 -9.43 -1.21
N LYS A 255 19.63 -9.08 -1.00
CA LYS A 255 18.96 -8.06 -1.80
C LYS A 255 19.48 -6.66 -1.51
N LEU A 256 19.73 -6.33 -0.24
CA LEU A 256 20.33 -5.06 0.18
C LEU A 256 21.73 -4.88 -0.42
N VAL A 257 22.56 -5.92 -0.38
CA VAL A 257 23.89 -5.92 -0.99
C VAL A 257 23.79 -5.71 -2.51
N ALA A 258 22.93 -6.46 -3.20
CA ALA A 258 22.72 -6.31 -4.64
C ALA A 258 22.24 -4.90 -5.03
N ASN A 259 21.31 -4.33 -4.26
CA ASN A 259 20.81 -2.98 -4.48
C ASN A 259 21.91 -1.93 -4.28
N SER A 260 22.80 -2.14 -3.31
CA SER A 260 23.93 -1.25 -3.03
C SER A 260 24.90 -1.17 -4.21
N PHE A 261 25.22 -2.31 -4.82
CA PHE A 261 26.06 -2.35 -6.03
C PHE A 261 25.39 -1.69 -7.24
N SER A 262 24.06 -1.84 -7.39
CA SER A 262 23.33 -1.18 -8.49
C SER A 262 23.41 0.35 -8.41
N VAL A 263 23.41 0.91 -7.20
CA VAL A 263 23.59 2.36 -6.97
C VAL A 263 25.01 2.78 -7.34
N ILE A 264 26.02 2.01 -6.92
CA ILE A 264 27.43 2.29 -7.20
C ILE A 264 27.75 2.24 -8.70
N SER A 265 27.19 1.28 -9.44
CA SER A 265 27.36 1.23 -10.90
C SER A 265 26.70 2.44 -11.58
N SER A 266 25.50 2.85 -11.12
CA SER A 266 24.81 4.00 -11.71
C SER A 266 25.53 5.35 -11.48
N THR A 267 26.19 5.52 -10.32
CA THR A 267 26.97 6.71 -9.99
C THR A 267 28.32 6.72 -10.73
N GLN A 268 28.97 5.56 -10.91
CA GLN A 268 30.18 5.48 -11.72
C GLN A 268 29.92 5.78 -13.20
N PHE A 269 28.84 5.27 -13.79
CA PHE A 269 28.50 5.56 -15.18
C PHE A 269 28.07 7.02 -15.43
N SER A 270 27.53 7.72 -14.43
CA SER A 270 27.19 9.15 -14.52
C SER A 270 28.43 10.04 -14.30
N LEU A 271 29.37 9.67 -13.43
CA LEU A 271 30.68 10.34 -13.29
C LEU A 271 31.55 10.20 -14.55
N ILE A 272 31.55 9.02 -15.19
CA ILE A 272 32.27 8.82 -16.46
C ILE A 272 31.69 9.71 -17.57
N ARG A 273 30.37 9.88 -17.63
CA ARG A 273 29.71 10.75 -18.63
C ARG A 273 30.02 12.24 -18.44
N ILE A 274 30.16 12.70 -17.20
CA ILE A 274 30.54 14.08 -16.87
C ILE A 274 32.01 14.35 -17.24
N ASN A 275 32.91 13.38 -17.00
CA ASN A 275 34.32 13.52 -17.37
C ASN A 275 34.59 13.48 -18.88
N CYS A 276 33.68 12.93 -19.69
CA CYS A 276 33.78 12.99 -21.15
C CYS A 276 33.24 14.30 -21.76
N ALA A 277 32.45 15.09 -21.02
CA ALA A 277 31.89 16.37 -21.49
C ALA A 277 32.83 17.57 -21.29
N SER A 278 33.84 17.43 -20.43
CA SER A 278 34.82 18.49 -20.10
C SER A 278 36.19 18.31 -20.78
N GLY A 279 36.31 17.38 -21.74
CA GLY A 279 37.60 17.00 -22.33
C GLY A 279 37.61 16.87 -23.85
N LYS A 280 37.09 17.84 -24.61
CA LYS A 280 37.37 17.96 -26.06
C LYS A 280 37.44 19.43 -26.51
N ARG A 281 38.59 20.08 -26.30
CA ARG A 281 39.13 21.05 -27.26
C ARG A 281 40.15 20.29 -28.12
N CYS A 282 39.66 19.59 -29.14
CA CYS A 282 40.50 19.21 -30.27
C CYS A 282 40.20 20.21 -31.38
N HIS A 283 41.22 20.97 -31.75
CA HIS A 283 41.24 21.92 -32.85
C HIS A 283 40.71 21.26 -34.14
N GLN A 284 39.69 21.86 -34.73
CA GLN A 284 39.31 21.60 -36.12
C GLN A 284 39.57 22.90 -36.88
N LEU A 285 40.71 22.94 -37.58
CA LEU A 285 41.00 23.94 -38.61
C LEU A 285 40.02 23.66 -39.77
N VAL A 286 39.25 24.68 -40.11
CA VAL A 286 38.51 24.80 -41.36
C VAL A 286 39.30 25.78 -42.20
N GLU A 287 39.75 25.37 -43.37
CA GLU A 287 39.91 26.29 -44.49
C GLU A 287 39.50 25.53 -45.76
N GLU A 288 38.43 26.03 -46.39
CA GLU A 288 37.94 25.62 -47.71
C GLU A 288 38.80 26.29 -48.80
N VAL A 289 38.86 25.60 -49.95
CA VAL A 289 39.46 25.91 -51.27
C VAL A 289 40.90 25.42 -51.46
#